data_AF-A0A6J1QPN0-F1
#
_entry.id   AF-A0A6J1QPN0-F1
#
_cell.length_a   1.000
_cell.length_b   1.000
_cell.length_c   1.000
_cell.angle_alpha   90.00
_cell.angle_beta   90.00
_cell.angle_gamma   90.00
#
_symmetry.space_group_name_H-M   'P 1'
#
loop_
_entity.id
_entity.type
_entity.pdbx_description
1 polymer ?
#
loop_
_entity_poly.entity_id
_entity_poly.type
_entity_poly.pdbx_seq_one_letter_code
_entity_poly.pdbx_strand_id
1 'polypeptide(L)'
;MTKSKHMSTGTSSMSNNDYSLQLNRWFLKPIGIWSQINGSSKILVLLQIFICVIVVACIMIPCALFVLFEEANIKLKLLVIGPLLHRVMGSVNYWVLLKRSGDIRKLIRHMEEDWEIINRTEDRKVMLQYAKFGRFVAGICGVIMHGSTILFSIYRVMKTVPVIVGNETFRTHPMTCPVYSKIIDTRFSPVNEIAL
;
A
#
# COMPACT_ATOMS: atom_id res chain seq x y z
N MET A 1 30.40 -0.28 39.38
CA MET A 1 30.46 -1.15 38.17
C MET A 1 29.07 -1.54 37.61
N THR A 2 27.98 -1.25 38.31
CA THR A 2 26.57 -1.54 37.92
C THR A 2 25.98 -0.57 36.89
N LYS A 3 26.40 0.70 36.89
CA LYS A 3 25.88 1.75 35.97
C LYS A 3 26.19 1.49 34.50
N SER A 4 27.37 0.92 34.20
CA SER A 4 27.82 0.66 32.82
C SER A 4 27.05 -0.51 32.16
N LYS A 5 26.80 -1.60 32.91
CA LYS A 5 25.98 -2.74 32.44
C LYS A 5 24.53 -2.35 32.18
N HIS A 6 23.95 -1.49 33.02
CA HIS A 6 22.58 -1.03 32.83
C HIS A 6 22.44 -0.14 31.58
N MET A 7 23.46 0.69 31.32
CA MET A 7 23.50 1.59 30.16
C MET A 7 23.73 0.86 28.83
N SER A 8 24.54 -0.22 28.82
CA SER A 8 24.71 -1.07 27.63
C SER A 8 23.49 -1.97 27.35
N THR A 9 22.77 -2.37 28.40
CA THR A 9 21.55 -3.17 28.26
C THR A 9 20.38 -2.33 27.72
N GLY A 10 20.24 -1.08 28.19
CA GLY A 10 19.22 -0.14 27.70
C GLY A 10 19.43 0.25 26.23
N THR A 11 20.65 0.62 25.83
CA THR A 11 20.95 1.01 24.44
C THR A 11 20.73 -0.14 23.45
N SER A 12 21.08 -1.36 23.84
CA SER A 12 20.83 -2.53 23.02
C SER A 12 19.34 -2.88 22.93
N SER A 13 18.55 -2.68 24.00
CA SER A 13 17.10 -2.92 23.98
C SER A 13 16.38 -1.95 23.05
N MET A 14 16.70 -0.65 23.13
CA MET A 14 16.18 0.37 22.21
C MET A 14 16.48 0.03 20.74
N SER A 15 17.71 -0.40 20.43
CA SER A 15 18.09 -0.84 19.08
C SER A 15 17.28 -2.04 18.59
N ASN A 16 17.01 -3.02 19.45
CA ASN A 16 16.22 -4.20 19.11
C ASN A 16 14.73 -3.88 18.90
N ASN A 17 14.18 -3.00 19.72
CA ASN A 17 12.81 -2.53 19.58
C ASN A 17 12.64 -1.75 18.27
N ASP A 18 13.54 -0.81 17.98
CA ASP A 18 13.55 -0.08 16.70
C ASP A 18 13.72 -1.02 15.51
N TYR A 19 14.61 -2.01 15.61
CA TYR A 19 14.77 -3.04 14.59
C TYR A 19 13.47 -3.80 14.32
N SER A 20 12.71 -4.11 15.37
CA SER A 20 11.45 -4.87 15.25
C SER A 20 10.34 -4.05 14.60
N LEU A 21 10.26 -2.75 14.90
CA LEU A 21 9.19 -1.87 14.42
C LEU A 21 9.50 -1.16 13.09
N GLN A 22 10.77 -1.12 12.66
CA GLN A 22 11.23 -0.35 11.50
C GLN A 22 10.40 -0.57 10.22
N LEU A 23 10.14 -1.84 9.85
CA LEU A 23 9.37 -2.13 8.63
C LEU A 23 7.91 -1.73 8.75
N ASN A 24 7.28 -1.96 9.91
CA ASN A 24 5.92 -1.52 10.18
C ASN A 24 5.80 0.01 10.08
N ARG A 25 6.80 0.75 10.58
CA ARG A 25 6.89 2.22 10.40
C ARG A 25 6.95 2.60 8.93
N TRP A 26 7.80 1.95 8.15
CA TRP A 26 7.96 2.22 6.71
C TRP A 26 6.67 2.01 5.92
N PHE A 27 5.90 0.97 6.23
CA PHE A 27 4.61 0.72 5.57
C PHE A 27 3.49 1.68 6.05
N LEU A 28 3.40 1.95 7.34
CA LEU A 28 2.28 2.72 7.91
C LEU A 28 2.45 4.25 7.77
N LYS A 29 3.69 4.75 7.61
CA LYS A 29 3.99 6.17 7.47
C LYS A 29 3.43 6.81 6.19
N PRO A 30 3.66 6.28 4.97
CA PRO A 30 3.12 6.89 3.74
C PRO A 30 1.59 6.90 3.72
N ILE A 31 0.95 5.93 4.36
CA ILE A 31 -0.51 5.77 4.40
C ILE A 31 -1.15 6.63 5.52
N GLY A 32 -0.36 7.40 6.28
CA GLY A 32 -0.84 8.29 7.34
C GLY A 32 -1.21 7.62 8.67
N ILE A 33 -1.24 6.29 8.71
CA ILE A 33 -1.61 5.51 9.90
C ILE A 33 -0.54 5.67 11.00
N TRP A 34 0.74 5.72 10.65
CA TRP A 34 1.81 5.94 11.65
C TRP A 34 1.70 7.32 12.32
N SER A 35 1.29 8.34 11.59
CA SER A 35 1.03 9.70 12.12
C SER A 35 -0.08 9.66 13.18
N GLN A 36 -1.12 8.87 12.92
CA GLN A 36 -2.18 8.61 13.89
C GLN A 36 -1.63 7.88 15.12
N ILE A 37 -0.79 6.86 14.97
CA ILE A 37 -0.17 6.06 16.06
C ILE A 37 0.78 6.89 16.92
N ASN A 38 1.53 7.82 16.32
CA ASN A 38 2.54 8.62 17.02
C ASN A 38 1.97 9.88 17.69
N GLY A 39 0.64 10.08 17.64
CA GLY A 39 0.00 11.24 18.26
C GLY A 39 0.31 12.56 17.55
N SER A 40 0.58 12.53 16.24
CA SER A 40 0.71 13.74 15.43
C SER A 40 -0.57 14.57 15.48
N SER A 41 -0.49 15.85 15.12
CA SER A 41 -1.65 16.75 15.22
C SER A 41 -2.84 16.16 14.44
N LYS A 42 -4.03 16.18 15.08
CA LYS A 42 -5.26 15.61 14.51
C LYS A 42 -5.53 16.14 13.10
N ILE A 43 -5.20 17.41 12.85
CA ILE A 43 -5.36 18.10 11.57
C ILE A 43 -4.47 17.48 10.49
N LEU A 44 -3.20 17.18 10.76
CA LEU A 44 -2.30 16.55 9.79
C LEU A 44 -2.74 15.13 9.43
N VAL A 45 -3.22 14.36 10.42
CA VAL A 45 -3.76 13.02 10.18
C VAL A 45 -5.01 13.07 9.31
N LEU A 46 -5.95 13.96 9.63
CA LEU A 46 -7.17 14.17 8.84
C LEU A 46 -6.86 14.62 7.41
N LEU A 47 -5.91 15.54 7.24
CA LEU A 47 -5.47 16.01 5.92
C LEU A 47 -4.88 14.86 5.09
N GLN A 48 -4.01 14.04 5.68
CA GLN A 48 -3.42 12.88 5.00
C GLN A 48 -4.48 11.87 4.56
N ILE A 49 -5.44 11.55 5.44
CA ILE A 49 -6.57 10.66 5.11
C ILE A 49 -7.40 11.24 3.97
N PHE A 50 -7.72 12.53 4.05
CA PHE A 50 -8.51 13.23 3.02
C PHE A 50 -7.82 13.18 1.65
N ILE A 51 -6.52 13.47 1.60
CA ILE A 51 -5.71 13.36 0.38
C ILE A 51 -5.74 11.93 -0.16
N CYS A 52 -5.51 10.92 0.68
CA CYS A 52 -5.55 9.52 0.26
C CYS A 52 -6.92 9.12 -0.33
N VAL A 53 -8.02 9.52 0.33
CA VAL A 53 -9.38 9.22 -0.14
C VAL A 53 -9.66 9.90 -1.48
N ILE A 54 -9.27 11.17 -1.65
CA ILE A 54 -9.42 11.88 -2.93
C ILE A 54 -8.65 11.18 -4.03
N VAL A 55 -7.37 10.87 -3.81
CA VAL A 55 -6.52 10.22 -4.82
C VAL A 55 -7.12 8.87 -5.25
N VAL A 56 -7.60 8.07 -4.29
CA VAL A 56 -8.28 6.80 -4.59
C VAL A 56 -9.57 7.03 -5.37
N ALA A 57 -10.40 7.99 -4.96
CA ALA A 57 -11.67 8.29 -5.61
C ALA A 57 -11.47 8.78 -7.06
N CYS A 58 -10.50 9.67 -7.30
CA CYS A 58 -10.18 10.19 -8.63
C CYS A 58 -9.76 9.09 -9.61
N ILE A 59 -9.21 7.97 -9.14
CA ILE A 59 -8.84 6.83 -9.99
C ILE A 59 -10.00 5.83 -10.11
N MET A 60 -10.67 5.54 -8.99
CA MET A 60 -11.69 4.50 -8.93
C MET A 60 -12.99 4.89 -9.61
N ILE A 61 -13.44 6.15 -9.44
CA ILE A 61 -14.71 6.62 -10.01
C ILE A 61 -14.68 6.56 -11.55
N PRO A 62 -13.68 7.13 -12.24
CA PRO A 62 -13.67 7.08 -13.71
C PRO A 62 -13.54 5.67 -14.26
N CYS A 63 -12.81 4.80 -13.55
CA CYS A 63 -12.64 3.40 -13.93
C CYS A 63 -13.91 2.56 -13.70
N ALA A 64 -14.66 2.82 -12.63
CA ALA A 64 -15.97 2.23 -12.41
C ALA A 64 -16.98 2.68 -13.48
N LEU A 65 -16.98 3.98 -13.82
CA LEU A 65 -17.82 4.51 -14.89
C LEU A 65 -17.50 3.88 -16.24
N PHE A 66 -16.23 3.62 -16.55
CA PHE A 66 -15.83 2.86 -17.75
C PHE A 66 -16.45 1.46 -17.75
N VAL A 67 -16.34 0.71 -16.66
CA VAL A 67 -16.89 -0.66 -16.59
C VAL A 67 -18.41 -0.66 -16.76
N LEU A 68 -19.10 0.30 -16.15
CA LEU A 68 -20.57 0.37 -16.16
C LEU A 68 -21.13 0.89 -17.49
N PHE A 69 -20.57 1.99 -18.02
CA PHE A 69 -21.20 2.78 -19.09
C PHE A 69 -20.46 2.75 -20.43
N GLU A 70 -19.19 2.34 -20.48
CA GLU A 70 -18.49 2.25 -21.77
C GLU A 70 -18.99 1.04 -22.55
N GLU A 71 -19.29 1.23 -23.84
CA GLU A 71 -19.60 0.18 -24.79
C GLU A 71 -18.32 -0.56 -25.21
N ALA A 72 -17.75 -1.30 -24.26
CA ALA A 72 -16.53 -2.07 -24.43
C ALA A 72 -16.80 -3.58 -24.46
N ASN A 73 -15.97 -4.32 -25.19
CA ASN A 73 -16.00 -5.78 -25.22
C ASN A 73 -15.99 -6.39 -23.81
N ILE A 74 -16.84 -7.40 -23.57
CA ILE A 74 -16.95 -8.09 -22.26
C ILE A 74 -15.58 -8.61 -21.79
N LYS A 75 -14.76 -9.13 -22.71
CA LYS A 75 -13.37 -9.56 -22.42
C LYS A 75 -12.52 -8.42 -21.86
N LEU A 76 -12.64 -7.20 -22.39
CA LEU A 76 -11.91 -6.03 -21.90
C LEU A 76 -12.43 -5.61 -20.52
N LYS A 77 -13.76 -5.59 -20.32
CA LYS A 77 -14.36 -5.30 -19.01
C LYS A 77 -13.89 -6.28 -17.94
N LEU A 78 -13.88 -7.58 -18.22
CA LEU A 78 -13.38 -8.62 -17.30
C LEU A 78 -11.92 -8.42 -16.92
N LEU A 79 -11.06 -8.05 -17.87
CA LEU A 79 -9.64 -7.77 -17.61
C LEU A 79 -9.43 -6.54 -16.71
N VAL A 80 -10.35 -5.57 -16.72
CA VAL A 80 -10.30 -4.35 -15.90
C VAL A 80 -10.93 -4.57 -14.52
N ILE A 81 -11.93 -5.44 -14.42
CA ILE A 81 -12.59 -5.79 -13.15
C ILE A 81 -11.58 -6.36 -12.14
N GLY A 82 -10.61 -7.16 -12.57
CA GLY A 82 -9.57 -7.70 -11.69
C GLY A 82 -8.79 -6.60 -10.95
N PRO A 83 -8.09 -5.70 -11.67
CA PRO A 83 -7.43 -4.54 -11.09
C PRO A 83 -8.35 -3.64 -10.26
N LEU A 84 -9.61 -3.45 -10.70
CA LEU A 84 -10.58 -2.64 -9.96
C LEU A 84 -10.91 -3.27 -8.59
N LEU A 85 -11.21 -4.57 -8.56
CA LEU A 85 -11.48 -5.32 -7.32
C LEU A 85 -10.26 -5.32 -6.40
N HIS A 86 -9.05 -5.45 -6.95
CA HIS A 86 -7.82 -5.35 -6.17
C HIS A 86 -7.70 -3.99 -5.46
N ARG A 87 -8.01 -2.88 -6.15
CA ARG A 87 -8.03 -1.53 -5.56
C ARG A 87 -9.14 -1.34 -4.53
N VAL A 88 -10.32 -1.94 -4.74
CA VAL A 88 -11.39 -1.96 -3.73
C VAL A 88 -10.91 -2.67 -2.47
N MET A 89 -10.30 -3.85 -2.60
CA MET A 89 -9.77 -4.61 -1.47
C MET A 89 -8.70 -3.83 -0.71
N GLY A 90 -7.78 -3.15 -1.43
CA GLY A 90 -6.80 -2.26 -0.82
C GLY A 90 -7.45 -1.13 0.00
N SER A 91 -8.54 -0.57 -0.51
CA SER A 91 -9.31 0.48 0.18
C SER A 91 -9.98 -0.06 1.45
N VAL A 92 -10.59 -1.24 1.40
CA VAL A 92 -11.18 -1.91 2.57
C VAL A 92 -10.12 -2.19 3.64
N ASN A 93 -8.96 -2.73 3.24
CA ASN A 93 -7.85 -2.97 4.17
C ASN A 93 -7.35 -1.67 4.81
N TYR A 94 -7.26 -0.57 4.05
CA TYR A 94 -6.93 0.74 4.59
C TYR A 94 -7.93 1.20 5.66
N TRP A 95 -9.23 1.11 5.39
CA TRP A 95 -10.27 1.46 6.36
C TRP A 95 -10.21 0.62 7.63
N VAL A 96 -9.95 -0.68 7.51
CA VAL A 96 -9.78 -1.58 8.66
C VAL A 96 -8.57 -1.16 9.50
N LEU A 97 -7.42 -0.87 8.87
CA LEU A 97 -6.23 -0.40 9.57
C LEU A 97 -6.46 0.95 10.26
N LEU A 98 -7.18 1.87 9.60
CA LEU A 98 -7.53 3.17 10.17
C LEU A 98 -8.39 3.01 11.43
N LYS A 99 -9.44 2.18 11.35
CA LYS A 99 -10.34 1.88 12.48
C LYS A 99 -9.59 1.20 13.63
N ARG A 100 -8.66 0.28 13.34
CA ARG A 100 -7.87 -0.46 14.34
C ARG A 100 -6.57 0.23 14.76
N SER A 101 -6.30 1.44 14.29
CA SER A 101 -5.07 2.18 14.60
C SER A 101 -4.84 2.38 16.11
N GLY A 102 -5.92 2.48 16.90
CA GLY A 102 -5.86 2.51 18.36
C GLY A 102 -5.33 1.21 18.96
N ASP A 103 -5.85 0.07 18.49
CA ASP A 103 -5.41 -1.27 18.92
C ASP A 103 -3.97 -1.54 18.50
N ILE A 104 -3.59 -1.15 17.28
CA ILE A 104 -2.22 -1.27 16.75
C ILE A 104 -1.26 -0.47 17.63
N ARG A 105 -1.62 0.75 18.03
CA ARG A 105 -0.79 1.55 18.95
C ARG A 105 -0.63 0.87 20.31
N LYS A 106 -1.71 0.30 20.86
CA LYS A 106 -1.65 -0.43 22.13
C LYS A 106 -0.73 -1.64 22.02
N LEU A 107 -0.81 -2.39 20.91
CA LEU A 107 0.07 -3.51 20.63
C LEU A 107 1.54 -3.08 20.53
N ILE A 108 1.82 -2.00 19.80
CA ILE A 108 3.17 -1.45 19.71
C ILE A 108 3.69 -1.09 21.10
N ARG A 109 2.91 -0.37 21.92
CA ARG A 109 3.33 0.00 23.27
C ARG A 109 3.63 -1.20 24.15
N HIS A 110 2.82 -2.25 24.10
CA HIS A 110 3.12 -3.49 24.82
C HIS A 110 4.41 -4.15 24.32
N MET A 111 4.66 -4.17 23.01
CA MET A 111 5.94 -4.68 22.49
C MET A 111 7.13 -3.86 23.00
N GLU A 112 7.01 -2.53 23.06
CA GLU A 112 8.06 -1.65 23.60
C GLU A 112 8.31 -1.94 25.09
N GLU A 113 7.25 -2.05 25.88
CA GLU A 113 7.30 -2.43 27.30
C GLU A 113 7.97 -3.82 27.48
N ASP A 114 7.60 -4.82 26.67
CA ASP A 114 8.18 -6.16 26.71
C ASP A 114 9.69 -6.15 26.41
N TRP A 115 10.14 -5.32 25.47
CA TRP A 115 11.58 -5.17 25.17
C TRP A 115 12.36 -4.51 26.31
N GLU A 116 11.75 -3.60 27.07
CA GLU A 116 12.37 -2.94 28.21
C GLU A 116 12.46 -3.84 29.44
N ILE A 117 11.41 -4.63 29.71
CA ILE A 117 11.30 -5.46 30.91
C ILE A 117 12.20 -6.71 30.82
N ILE A 118 12.50 -7.19 29.61
CA ILE A 118 13.17 -8.48 29.44
C ILE A 118 14.67 -8.44 29.80
N ASN A 119 15.01 -9.09 30.92
CA ASN A 119 16.38 -9.15 31.43
C ASN A 119 17.13 -10.44 31.06
N ARG A 120 16.41 -11.52 30.72
CA ARG A 120 17.05 -12.81 30.40
C ARG A 120 17.53 -12.82 28.95
N THR A 121 18.81 -13.13 28.76
CA THR A 121 19.45 -13.16 27.45
C THR A 121 18.79 -14.18 26.50
N GLU A 122 18.34 -15.33 27.01
CA GLU A 122 17.70 -16.36 26.19
C GLU A 122 16.34 -15.90 25.66
N ASP A 123 15.49 -15.31 26.50
CA ASP A 123 14.18 -14.80 26.08
C ASP A 123 14.34 -13.67 25.04
N ARG A 124 15.36 -12.81 25.24
CA ARG A 124 15.70 -11.75 24.29
C ARG A 124 16.16 -12.29 22.93
N LYS A 125 16.90 -13.41 22.89
CA LYS A 125 17.27 -14.07 21.63
C LYS A 125 16.03 -14.61 20.91
N VAL A 126 15.09 -15.20 21.64
CA VAL A 126 13.82 -15.70 21.09
C VAL A 126 12.99 -14.57 20.50
N MET A 127 12.81 -13.45 21.22
CA MET A 127 12.11 -12.28 20.67
C MET A 127 12.78 -11.75 19.39
N LEU A 128 14.11 -11.72 19.34
CA LEU A 128 14.85 -11.28 18.15
C LEU A 128 14.64 -12.24 16.96
N GLN A 129 14.56 -13.55 17.21
CA GLN A 129 14.26 -14.54 16.17
C GLN A 129 12.86 -14.30 15.57
N TYR A 130 11.85 -14.06 16.41
CA TYR A 130 10.51 -13.72 15.93
C TYR A 130 10.47 -12.39 15.18
N ALA A 131 11.20 -11.37 15.65
CA ALA A 131 11.33 -10.10 14.94
C ALA A 131 11.94 -10.28 13.54
N LYS A 132 13.02 -11.08 13.42
CA LYS A 132 13.64 -11.40 12.13
C LYS A 132 12.68 -12.16 11.21
N PHE A 133 11.98 -13.14 11.74
CA PHE A 133 10.99 -13.91 10.97
C PHE A 133 9.84 -13.02 10.48
N GLY A 134 9.27 -12.18 11.35
CA GLY A 134 8.23 -11.22 10.98
C GLY A 134 8.69 -10.26 9.89
N ARG A 135 9.94 -9.77 9.97
CA ARG A 135 10.53 -8.92 8.92
C ARG A 135 10.70 -9.65 7.61
N PHE A 136 11.14 -10.91 7.64
CA PHE A 136 11.29 -11.74 6.44
C PHE A 136 9.94 -11.94 5.74
N VAL A 137 8.90 -12.30 6.50
CA VAL A 137 7.53 -12.45 5.98
C VAL A 137 7.01 -11.14 5.41
N ALA A 138 7.15 -10.02 6.14
CA ALA A 138 6.75 -8.70 5.66
C ALA A 138 7.46 -8.30 4.36
N GLY A 139 8.76 -8.63 4.23
CA GLY A 139 9.54 -8.42 3.02
C GLY A 139 8.99 -9.21 1.84
N ILE A 140 8.71 -10.50 2.01
CA ILE A 140 8.10 -11.35 0.97
C ILE A 140 6.73 -10.80 0.57
N CYS A 141 5.88 -10.45 1.53
CA CYS A 141 4.57 -9.86 1.25
C CYS A 141 4.70 -8.56 0.43
N GLY A 142 5.61 -7.66 0.82
CA GLY A 142 5.88 -6.42 0.10
C GLY A 142 6.34 -6.67 -1.34
N VAL A 143 7.27 -7.60 -1.54
CA VAL A 143 7.77 -7.98 -2.88
C VAL A 143 6.66 -8.54 -3.74
N ILE A 144 5.82 -9.43 -3.22
CA ILE A 144 4.71 -10.02 -3.98
C ILE A 144 3.66 -8.96 -4.34
N MET A 145 3.27 -8.11 -3.38
CA MET A 145 2.27 -7.05 -3.60
C MET A 145 2.70 -6.03 -4.64
N HIS A 146 3.92 -5.50 -4.52
CA HIS A 146 4.42 -4.51 -5.48
C HIS A 146 4.85 -5.17 -6.80
N GLY A 147 5.50 -6.34 -6.73
CA GLY A 147 6.01 -7.06 -7.90
C GLY A 147 4.91 -7.48 -8.85
N SER A 148 3.80 -8.03 -8.35
CA SER A 148 2.65 -8.40 -9.20
C SER A 148 2.07 -7.21 -9.96
N THR A 149 1.94 -6.06 -9.28
CA THR A 149 1.45 -4.82 -9.90
C THR A 149 2.41 -4.31 -10.97
N ILE A 150 3.72 -4.26 -10.68
CA ILE A 150 4.75 -3.81 -11.62
C ILE A 150 4.80 -4.72 -12.85
N LEU A 151 4.83 -6.04 -12.65
CA LEU A 151 4.85 -7.01 -13.76
C LEU A 151 3.61 -6.91 -14.64
N PHE A 152 2.43 -6.75 -14.02
CA PHE A 152 1.19 -6.54 -14.76
C PHE A 152 1.24 -5.24 -15.57
N SER A 153 1.71 -4.13 -14.98
CA SER A 153 1.86 -2.86 -15.69
C SER A 153 2.84 -2.98 -16.87
N ILE A 154 4.02 -3.58 -16.70
CA ILE A 154 4.98 -3.79 -17.79
C ILE A 154 4.35 -4.59 -18.93
N TYR A 155 3.64 -5.68 -18.61
CA TYR A 155 2.93 -6.47 -19.60
C TYR A 155 1.88 -5.66 -20.38
N ARG A 156 1.19 -4.72 -19.72
CA ARG A 156 0.22 -3.83 -20.36
C ARG A 156 0.89 -2.81 -21.26
N VAL A 157 2.00 -2.20 -20.83
CA VAL A 157 2.77 -1.25 -21.66
C VAL A 157 3.35 -1.92 -22.90
N MET A 158 3.88 -3.15 -22.78
CA MET A 158 4.45 -3.87 -23.92
C MET A 158 3.39 -4.33 -24.94
N LYS A 159 2.11 -4.39 -24.55
CA LYS A 159 1.03 -4.79 -25.45
C LYS A 159 0.39 -3.58 -26.11
N THR A 160 0.05 -3.75 -27.37
CA THR A 160 -0.76 -2.79 -28.12
C THR A 160 -2.00 -3.51 -28.64
N VAL A 161 -3.17 -2.91 -28.41
CA VAL A 161 -4.46 -3.45 -28.84
C VAL A 161 -5.07 -2.55 -29.92
N PRO A 162 -5.74 -3.12 -30.94
CA PRO A 162 -6.50 -2.32 -31.89
C PRO A 162 -7.78 -1.82 -31.25
N VAL A 163 -8.06 -0.53 -31.42
CA VAL A 163 -9.31 0.12 -31.03
C VAL A 163 -9.93 0.69 -32.30
N ILE A 164 -11.14 0.23 -32.63
CA ILE A 164 -11.89 0.67 -33.81
C ILE A 164 -12.79 1.83 -33.37
N VAL A 165 -12.62 2.99 -33.99
CA VAL A 165 -13.47 4.16 -33.76
C VAL A 165 -13.99 4.63 -35.11
N GLY A 166 -15.29 4.41 -35.37
CA GLY A 166 -15.86 4.63 -36.70
C GLY A 166 -15.27 3.64 -37.72
N ASN A 167 -14.69 4.16 -38.80
CA ASN A 167 -14.08 3.38 -39.88
C ASN A 167 -12.55 3.26 -39.77
N GLU A 168 -11.95 3.87 -38.75
CA GLU A 168 -10.49 3.91 -38.54
C GLU A 168 -10.08 3.00 -37.39
N THR A 169 -8.93 2.33 -37.54
CA THR A 169 -8.36 1.44 -36.51
C THR A 169 -7.09 2.06 -35.92
N PHE A 170 -7.14 2.38 -34.63
CA PHE A 170 -6.01 2.93 -33.89
C PHE A 170 -5.33 1.84 -33.07
N ARG A 171 -4.02 1.99 -32.85
CA ARG A 171 -3.23 1.08 -31.99
C ARG A 171 -2.96 1.79 -30.67
N THR A 172 -3.36 1.18 -29.54
CA THR A 172 -3.31 1.83 -28.23
C THR A 172 -2.74 0.89 -27.16
N HIS A 173 -2.09 1.45 -26.14
CA HIS A 173 -1.67 0.68 -24.98
C HIS A 173 -2.86 0.52 -24.02
N PRO A 174 -3.18 -0.73 -23.62
CA PRO A 174 -4.33 -0.98 -22.78
C PRO A 174 -4.03 -0.58 -21.33
N MET A 175 -4.67 0.46 -20.80
CA MET A 175 -4.43 0.89 -19.41
C MET A 175 -4.90 -0.14 -18.37
N THR A 176 -4.22 -0.18 -17.22
CA THR A 176 -4.59 -1.04 -16.09
C THR A 176 -5.94 -0.67 -15.47
N CYS A 177 -6.29 0.62 -15.44
CA CYS A 177 -7.63 1.12 -15.08
C CYS A 177 -8.02 2.21 -16.09
N PRO A 178 -8.75 1.87 -17.16
CA PRO A 178 -9.15 2.86 -18.16
C PRO A 178 -10.12 3.89 -17.59
N VAL A 179 -10.03 5.12 -18.09
CA VAL A 179 -10.92 6.22 -17.76
C VAL A 179 -12.14 6.18 -18.68
N TYR A 180 -13.31 6.51 -18.14
CA TYR A 180 -14.52 6.66 -18.94
C TYR A 180 -14.31 7.71 -20.04
N SER A 181 -14.58 7.36 -21.30
CA SER A 181 -14.14 8.16 -22.46
C SER A 181 -14.75 9.57 -22.48
N LYS A 182 -15.93 9.76 -21.86
CA LYS A 182 -16.57 11.09 -21.73
C LYS A 182 -15.89 12.01 -20.71
N ILE A 183 -15.03 11.49 -19.83
CA ILE A 183 -14.23 12.29 -18.90
C ILE A 183 -12.89 12.62 -19.56
N ILE A 184 -12.14 11.59 -19.97
CA ILE A 184 -10.88 11.72 -20.69
C ILE A 184 -10.82 10.60 -21.72
N ASP A 185 -10.64 10.97 -23.00
CA ASP A 185 -10.48 9.98 -24.06
C ASP A 185 -9.03 9.54 -24.22
N THR A 186 -8.69 8.50 -23.47
CA THR A 186 -7.38 7.86 -23.44
C THR A 186 -7.14 6.89 -24.61
N ARG A 187 -8.04 6.80 -25.58
CA ARG A 187 -7.88 5.92 -26.76
C ARG A 187 -6.93 6.49 -27.79
N PHE A 188 -6.65 7.79 -27.75
CA PHE A 188 -5.84 8.46 -28.76
C PHE A 188 -4.48 8.91 -28.19
N SER A 189 -3.45 8.87 -29.04
CA SER A 189 -2.16 9.51 -28.72
C SER A 189 -2.33 11.05 -28.82
N PRO A 190 -1.67 11.84 -27.95
CA PRO A 190 -0.70 11.45 -26.92
C PRO A 190 -1.31 11.08 -25.56
N VAL A 191 -2.62 11.26 -25.38
CA VAL A 191 -3.30 11.07 -24.08
C VAL A 191 -3.13 9.65 -23.55
N ASN A 192 -3.15 8.64 -24.44
CA ASN A 192 -2.90 7.25 -24.07
C ASN A 192 -1.54 7.02 -23.39
N GLU A 193 -0.50 7.70 -23.86
CA GLU A 193 0.87 7.56 -23.34
C GLU A 193 1.05 8.33 -22.03
N ILE A 194 0.38 9.48 -21.90
CA ILE A 194 0.40 10.31 -20.68
C ILE A 194 -0.35 9.62 -19.53
N ALA A 195 -1.41 8.88 -19.85
CA ALA A 195 -2.26 8.23 -18.85
C ALA A 195 -1.81 6.80 -18.46
N LEU A 196 -0.78 6.26 -19.12
CA LEU A 196 -0.36 4.85 -19.00
C LEU A 196 0.37 4.52 -17.69
#